data_AF-A0A3N5THJ4-F1
#
_entry.id   AF-A0A3N5THJ4-F1
#
_cell.length_a   1.000
_cell.length_b   1.000
_cell.length_c   1.000
_cell.angle_alpha   90.00
_cell.angle_beta   90.00
_cell.angle_gamma   90.00
#
_symmetry.space_group_name_H-M   'P 1'
#
loop_
_entity.id
_entity.type
_entity.pdbx_description
1 polymer ?
#
loop_
_entity_poly.entity_id
_entity_poly.type
_entity_poly.pdbx_seq_one_letter_code
_entity_poly.pdbx_strand_id
1 'polypeptide(L)'
;MNIKDLKKKKINELTKIARELNVEGASGLRKQDLIFAILQAQTEKNGLIFGEGVLEILPDGFGFLRAPDYNYLPGPDDIYISPSQIRRFNLRTGDTVSGQIRPPK
;
A
#
# COMPACT_ATOMS: atom_id res chain seq x y z
N MET A 1 2.94 6.74 8.63
CA MET A 1 1.75 6.00 9.09
C MET A 1 1.55 4.81 8.17
N ASN A 2 1.19 3.64 8.69
CA ASN A 2 0.97 2.44 7.88
C ASN A 2 -0.51 2.34 7.46
N ILE A 3 -0.80 1.75 6.29
CA ILE A 3 -2.15 1.38 5.82
C ILE A 3 -2.94 0.64 6.91
N LYS A 4 -2.29 -0.29 7.63
CA LYS A 4 -2.93 -1.05 8.72
C LYS A 4 -3.48 -0.15 9.84
N ASP A 5 -2.80 0.96 10.14
CA ASP A 5 -3.22 1.89 11.20
C ASP A 5 -4.40 2.75 10.74
N LEU A 6 -4.38 3.19 9.47
CA LEU A 6 -5.45 4.01 8.89
C LEU A 6 -6.75 3.23 8.73
N LYS A 7 -6.70 1.94 8.36
CA LYS A 7 -7.89 1.07 8.26
C LYS A 7 -8.65 0.98 9.60
N LYS A 8 -7.94 1.00 10.74
CA LYS A 8 -8.51 0.92 12.10
C LYS A 8 -9.16 2.22 12.58
N LYS A 9 -8.87 3.36 11.95
CA LYS A 9 -9.41 4.67 12.35
C LYS A 9 -10.86 4.87 11.88
N LYS A 10 -11.60 5.69 12.63
CA LYS A 10 -12.95 6.14 12.26
C LYS A 10 -12.88 7.18 11.14
N ILE A 11 -13.94 7.29 10.34
CA ILE A 11 -13.98 8.22 9.20
C ILE A 11 -13.82 9.69 9.63
N ASN A 12 -14.29 10.04 10.83
CA ASN A 12 -14.10 11.37 11.42
C ASN A 12 -12.64 11.65 11.79
N GLU A 13 -11.87 10.63 12.16
CA GLU A 13 -10.43 10.79 12.39
C GLU A 13 -9.68 10.91 11.07
N LEU A 14 -10.05 10.09 10.09
CA LEU A 14 -9.46 10.15 8.75
C LEU A 14 -9.68 11.51 8.09
N THR A 15 -10.88 12.08 8.19
CA THR A 15 -11.16 13.42 7.64
C THR A 15 -10.40 14.55 8.37
N LYS A 16 -10.14 14.42 9.68
CA LYS A 16 -9.24 15.35 10.40
C LYS A 16 -7.80 15.27 9.87
N ILE A 17 -7.26 14.05 9.77
CA ILE A 17 -5.92 13.80 9.24
C ILE A 17 -5.79 14.33 7.80
N ALA A 18 -6.81 14.10 6.97
CA ALA A 18 -6.85 14.59 5.60
C ALA A 18 -6.81 16.12 5.51
N ARG A 19 -7.52 16.83 6.40
CA ARG A 19 -7.46 18.30 6.48
C ARG A 19 -6.09 18.80 6.92
N GLU A 20 -5.47 18.16 7.91
CA GLU A 20 -4.10 18.50 8.35
C GLU A 20 -3.05 18.29 7.25
N LEU A 21 -3.32 17.34 6.35
CA LEU A 21 -2.48 17.04 5.18
C LEU A 21 -2.84 17.86 3.94
N ASN A 22 -3.81 18.79 4.00
CA ASN A 22 -4.32 19.57 2.87
C ASN A 22 -4.87 18.72 1.70
N VAL A 23 -5.51 17.60 2.01
CA VAL A 23 -6.22 16.78 1.01
C VAL A 23 -7.53 17.47 0.62
N GLU A 24 -7.61 17.95 -0.62
CA GLU A 24 -8.83 18.55 -1.18
C GLU A 24 -9.95 17.51 -1.34
N GLY A 25 -11.20 17.91 -1.13
CA GLY A 25 -12.36 17.03 -1.34
C GLY A 25 -12.54 15.89 -0.32
N ALA A 26 -11.74 15.84 0.75
CA ALA A 26 -11.74 14.75 1.74
C ALA A 26 -13.12 14.42 2.34
N SER A 27 -14.03 15.39 2.45
CA SER A 27 -15.38 15.20 3.00
C SER A 27 -16.32 14.38 2.12
N GLY A 28 -16.06 14.28 0.82
CA GLY A 28 -16.90 13.55 -0.14
C GLY A 28 -16.38 12.15 -0.50
N LEU A 29 -15.17 11.79 -0.03
CA LEU A 29 -14.52 10.53 -0.37
C LEU A 29 -15.06 9.36 0.46
N ARG A 30 -15.14 8.18 -0.16
CA ARG A 30 -15.39 6.92 0.57
C ARG A 30 -14.19 6.63 1.47
N LYS A 31 -14.38 5.83 2.52
CA LYS A 31 -13.32 5.53 3.50
C LYS A 31 -12.02 5.04 2.83
N GLN A 32 -12.14 4.18 1.82
CA GLN A 32 -10.99 3.60 1.11
C GLN A 32 -10.25 4.66 0.29
N ASP A 33 -10.98 5.46 -0.49
CA ASP A 33 -10.43 6.58 -1.27
C ASP A 33 -9.79 7.64 -0.36
N LEU A 34 -10.40 7.92 0.79
CA LEU A 34 -9.87 8.85 1.79
C LEU A 34 -8.56 8.35 2.40
N ILE A 35 -8.46 7.05 2.71
CA ILE A 35 -7.20 6.44 3.18
C ILE A 35 -6.11 6.58 2.10
N PHE A 36 -6.47 6.35 0.83
CA PHE A 36 -5.53 6.47 -0.28
C PHE A 36 -5.05 7.91 -0.45
N ALA A 37 -5.95 8.88 -0.42
CA ALA A 37 -5.62 10.31 -0.55
C ALA A 37 -4.74 10.81 0.63
N ILE A 38 -5.01 10.34 1.85
CA ILE A 38 -4.16 10.62 3.03
C ILE A 38 -2.75 10.05 2.84
N LEU A 39 -2.64 8.81 2.40
CA LEU A 39 -1.35 8.18 2.12
C LEU A 39 -0.60 8.95 1.05
N GLN A 40 -1.28 9.33 -0.03
CA GLN A 40 -0.68 10.08 -1.13
C GLN A 40 -0.15 11.44 -0.66
N ALA A 41 -0.97 12.25 0.01
CA ALA A 41 -0.55 13.57 0.50
C ALA A 41 0.60 13.48 1.54
N GLN A 42 0.58 12.43 2.38
CA GLN A 42 1.68 12.19 3.31
C GLN A 42 2.96 11.74 2.60
N THR A 43 2.84 11.04 1.47
CA THR A 43 3.97 10.62 0.63
C THR A 43 4.55 11.78 -0.15
N GLU A 44 3.71 12.67 -0.65
CA GLU A 44 4.17 13.91 -1.28
C GLU A 44 4.92 14.79 -0.27
N LYS A 45 4.53 14.78 1.01
CA LYS A 45 5.25 15.48 2.09
C LYS A 45 6.51 14.75 2.60
N ASN A 46 6.50 13.43 2.72
CA ASN A 46 7.57 12.65 3.40
C ASN A 46 8.34 11.68 2.48
N GLY A 47 8.02 11.60 1.20
CA GLY A 47 8.74 10.87 0.15
C GLY A 47 8.66 9.34 0.16
N LEU A 48 8.23 8.69 1.25
CA LEU A 48 8.40 7.23 1.43
C LEU A 48 7.08 6.57 1.91
N ILE A 49 6.39 5.82 1.05
CA ILE A 49 5.33 4.87 1.47
C ILE A 49 6.01 3.56 1.82
N PHE A 50 5.55 2.87 2.85
CA PHE A 50 5.98 1.51 3.18
C PHE A 50 4.82 0.53 3.01
N GLY A 51 5.13 -0.62 2.42
CA GLY A 51 4.22 -1.74 2.24
C GLY A 51 4.83 -3.04 2.77
N GLU A 52 3.97 -4.01 3.05
CA GLU A 52 4.34 -5.34 3.53
C GLU A 52 3.34 -6.36 2.96
N GLY A 53 3.83 -7.53 2.54
CA GLY A 53 2.97 -8.65 2.16
C GLY A 53 3.77 -9.92 1.88
N VAL A 54 3.07 -10.99 1.54
CA VAL A 54 3.66 -12.28 1.19
C VAL A 54 3.81 -12.36 -0.31
N LEU A 55 5.02 -12.65 -0.78
CA LEU A 55 5.35 -12.69 -2.20
C LEU A 55 4.70 -13.90 -2.89
N GLU A 56 4.00 -13.64 -3.98
CA GLU A 56 3.58 -14.65 -4.96
C GLU A 56 4.27 -14.36 -6.30
N ILE A 57 5.10 -15.29 -6.78
CA ILE A 57 5.78 -15.19 -8.09
C ILE A 57 4.94 -15.91 -9.14
N LEU A 58 4.65 -15.22 -10.24
CA LEU A 58 3.90 -15.74 -11.38
C LEU A 58 4.84 -16.38 -12.42
N PRO A 59 4.31 -17.20 -13.37
CA PRO A 59 5.13 -17.91 -14.36
C PRO A 59 6.07 -17.02 -15.18
N ASP A 60 5.67 -15.77 -15.43
CA ASP A 60 6.47 -14.77 -16.17
C ASP A 60 7.62 -14.17 -15.34
N GLY A 61 7.78 -14.60 -14.08
CA GLY A 61 8.91 -14.27 -13.21
C GLY A 61 8.79 -12.93 -12.46
N PHE A 62 7.71 -12.19 -12.64
CA PHE A 62 7.34 -11.08 -11.75
C PHE A 62 6.41 -11.58 -10.64
N GLY A 63 6.17 -10.77 -9.62
CA GLY A 63 5.32 -11.17 -8.51
C GLY A 63 4.56 -10.02 -7.88
N PHE A 64 3.68 -10.39 -6.94
CA PHE A 64 2.90 -9.46 -6.15
C PHE A 64 3.03 -9.79 -4.66
N LEU A 65 3.09 -8.76 -3.82
CA LEU A 65 2.95 -8.95 -2.38
C LEU A 65 1.46 -8.97 -2.05
N ARG A 66 0.98 -10.14 -1.63
CA ARG A 66 -0.40 -10.38 -1.23
C ARG A 66 -0.59 -10.01 0.24
N ALA A 67 -1.75 -9.44 0.53
CA ALA A 67 -2.09 -8.98 1.87
C ALA A 67 -2.70 -10.13 2.71
N PRO A 68 -2.17 -10.44 3.92
CA PRO A 68 -2.75 -11.47 4.79
C PRO A 68 -4.19 -11.17 5.22
N ASP A 69 -4.53 -9.88 5.36
CA ASP A 69 -5.87 -9.40 5.69
C ASP A 69 -6.89 -9.60 4.54
N TYR A 70 -6.42 -9.98 3.35
CA TYR A 70 -7.25 -10.30 2.19
C TYR A 70 -7.15 -11.77 1.78
N ASN A 71 -6.82 -12.66 2.72
CA ASN A 71 -6.68 -14.11 2.50
C ASN A 71 -5.74 -14.48 1.35
N TYR A 72 -4.74 -13.63 1.07
CA TYR A 72 -3.81 -13.77 -0.04
C TYR A 72 -4.45 -13.79 -1.44
N LEU A 73 -5.71 -13.37 -1.56
CA LEU A 73 -6.40 -13.26 -2.83
C LEU A 73 -5.86 -12.05 -3.62
N PRO A 74 -5.91 -12.09 -4.97
CA PRO A 74 -5.59 -10.93 -5.79
C PRO A 74 -6.48 -9.74 -5.43
N GLY A 75 -5.86 -8.61 -5.10
CA GLY A 75 -6.52 -7.37 -4.72
C GLY A 75 -5.96 -6.16 -5.46
N PRO A 76 -6.73 -5.06 -5.56
CA PRO A 76 -6.27 -3.82 -6.19
C PRO A 76 -5.11 -3.15 -5.42
N ASP A 77 -4.91 -3.53 -4.15
CA ASP A 77 -3.87 -2.99 -3.26
C ASP A 77 -2.55 -3.80 -3.32
N ASP A 78 -2.46 -4.81 -4.19
CA ASP A 78 -1.29 -5.67 -4.28
C ASP A 78 -0.05 -4.94 -4.82
N ILE A 79 1.08 -5.16 -4.16
CA ILE A 79 2.32 -4.44 -4.47
C ILE A 79 3.10 -5.24 -5.52
N TYR A 80 3.28 -4.64 -6.70
CA TYR A 80 4.10 -5.23 -7.76
C TYR A 80 5.58 -5.33 -7.36
N ILE A 81 6.18 -6.48 -7.64
CA ILE A 81 7.61 -6.75 -7.53
C ILE A 81 8.15 -7.18 -8.90
N SER A 82 9.22 -6.51 -9.34
CA SER A 82 9.86 -6.80 -10.63
C SER A 82 10.71 -8.08 -10.59
N PRO A 83 10.90 -8.76 -11.75
CA PRO A 83 11.79 -9.92 -11.83
C PRO A 83 13.23 -9.63 -11.41
N SER A 84 13.71 -8.39 -11.63
CA SER A 84 15.05 -7.97 -11.22
C SER A 84 15.20 -7.89 -9.70
N GLN A 85 14.18 -7.41 -8.99
CA GLN A 85 14.16 -7.42 -7.53
C GLN A 85 14.12 -8.85 -6.98
N ILE A 86 13.28 -9.72 -7.54
CA ILE A 86 13.20 -11.14 -7.14
C ILE A 86 14.56 -11.81 -7.27
N ARG A 87 15.23 -11.65 -8.42
CA ARG A 87 16.56 -12.23 -8.66
C ARG A 87 17.63 -11.63 -7.76
N ARG A 88 17.64 -10.29 -7.60
CA ARG A 88 18.66 -9.57 -6.81
C ARG A 88 18.66 -10.00 -5.35
N PHE A 89 17.49 -10.24 -4.77
CA PHE A 89 17.33 -10.61 -3.37
C PHE A 89 17.08 -12.10 -3.17
N ASN A 90 17.15 -12.91 -4.24
CA ASN A 90 16.90 -14.35 -4.24
C ASN A 90 15.56 -14.74 -3.57
N LEU A 91 14.52 -13.95 -3.85
CA LEU A 91 13.20 -14.10 -3.25
C LEU A 91 12.47 -15.31 -3.81
N ARG A 92 11.59 -15.90 -3.01
CA ARG A 92 10.75 -17.04 -3.35
C ARG A 92 9.30 -16.79 -2.98
N THR A 93 8.39 -17.47 -3.67
CA THR A 93 6.97 -17.48 -3.29
C THR A 93 6.83 -17.94 -1.84
N GLY A 94 6.11 -17.17 -1.04
CA GLY A 94 5.94 -17.38 0.41
C GLY A 94 6.81 -16.47 1.28
N ASP A 95 7.80 -15.77 0.72
CA ASP A 95 8.61 -14.83 1.48
C ASP A 95 7.79 -13.62 1.94
N THR A 96 7.90 -13.25 3.22
CA THR A 96 7.36 -11.98 3.73
C THR A 96 8.33 -10.86 3.37
N VAL A 97 7.87 -9.92 2.55
CA VAL A 97 8.65 -8.78 2.10
C VAL A 97 8.03 -7.52 2.65
N SER A 98 8.85 -6.66 3.24
CA SER A 98 8.49 -5.30 3.61
C SER A 98 9.49 -4.31 3.03
N GLY A 99 9.02 -3.13 2.67
CA GLY A 99 9.90 -2.13 2.09
C GLY A 99 9.17 -0.90 1.60
N GLN A 100 9.96 0.02 1.06
CA GLN A 100 9.42 1.23 0.47
C GLN A 100 8.72 0.90 -0.85
N ILE A 101 7.51 1.44 -1.03
CA ILE A 101 6.71 1.32 -2.23
C ILE A 101 6.51 2.68 -2.88
N ARG A 102 6.22 2.66 -4.17
CA ARG A 102 5.84 3.83 -4.96
C ARG A 102 4.39 3.70 -5.40
N PRO A 103 3.64 4.81 -5.50
CA PRO A 103 2.32 4.76 -6.11
C PRO A 103 2.43 4.33 -7.58
N PRO A 104 1.39 3.66 -8.12
CA PRO A 104 1.32 3.38 -9.56
C PRO A 104 1.39 4.71 -10.33
N LYS A 105 2.15 4.71 -11.43
CA LYS A 105 2.20 5.83 -12.38
C LYS A 105 1.09 5.71 -13.39
#